data_AF-A0A2T6JFV6-F1
#
_entry.id   AF-A0A2T6JFV6-F1
#
_cell.length_a   1.000
_cell.length_b   1.000
_cell.length_c   1.000
_cell.angle_alpha   90.00
_cell.angle_beta   90.00
_cell.angle_gamma   90.00
#
_symmetry.space_group_name_H-M   'P 1'
#
loop_
_entity.id
_entity.type
_entity.pdbx_description
1 polymer ?
#
loop_
_entity_poly.entity_id
_entity_poly.type
_entity_poly.pdbx_seq_one_letter_code
_entity_poly.pdbx_strand_id
1 'polypeptide(L)'
;MASQPPSGYRWGLRAVIALQCLLIFAFVYQGLSAPGPFGPRLPAVQGDTLWLESHGALHQFDANGRRLQQIPLSELKISDGPTSLQFTQAQVFWVHDDSRVHRCDLQQRQCLPVELAGLDSRRSYRWVRVSDDESEIIVSDASHHRVLVYRRDAVTARYTLARTETEGLRFPNQTLQVGPSMWVANTNRHEILQLHTGPDGKAARQPHTITYPDLRPGRSFPFAMAQDPRGQLWVLVAGPNMQNADLLIMNPQLRPERVIPLAPKQDPNAITLFQQHMLLTDMSNFLVRRLDLYGRVLGPFGDASFQAELEAARNQAQWSRRLPTLLMSSIGVLLLVALWLAWKAGELRQLRGTAWRADPAATAAEDEDDDTAPTGPSAAPTVTATTTAPALERGQVTMVKALPGSTRTRRRMLLVTDAVVLLAIGALVYWAWPQFYQHDCAPGKACAPWMPYAFATLALLPLIPSIAVRRRLKALESIRIGTDGEQVQARVGKKHYQAPADQVTCTRQQLLIGLGTVPLRLNGQALFDEEALRHNIINRLPQMHMADSPWHPGWLVHYWKRGGWRGRAIVIGMGALCGLWLGLMLR
;
A
#
# COMPACT_ATOMS: atom_id res chain seq x y z
N MET A 1 -43.21 20.04 14.16
CA MET A 1 -42.50 18.86 13.57
C MET A 1 -41.21 19.33 12.87
N ALA A 2 -40.04 18.76 13.19
CA ALA A 2 -38.80 19.14 12.51
C ALA A 2 -38.77 18.55 11.09
N SER A 3 -38.74 19.41 10.06
CA SER A 3 -38.64 18.99 8.67
C SER A 3 -37.43 18.06 8.50
N GLN A 4 -37.70 16.83 8.03
CA GLN A 4 -36.64 15.89 7.71
C GLN A 4 -35.68 16.57 6.71
N PRO A 5 -34.36 16.45 6.90
CA PRO A 5 -33.41 16.99 5.94
C PRO A 5 -33.72 16.39 4.56
N PRO A 6 -33.68 17.19 3.48
CA PRO A 6 -34.12 16.75 2.17
C PRO A 6 -33.36 15.48 1.77
N SER A 7 -34.13 14.47 1.37
CA SER A 7 -33.67 13.09 1.10
C SER A 7 -32.46 13.02 0.16
N GLY A 8 -32.29 14.02 -0.71
CA GLY A 8 -31.20 14.13 -1.67
C GLY A 8 -29.79 14.06 -1.08
N TYR A 9 -29.52 14.66 0.09
CA TYR A 9 -28.16 14.63 0.66
C TYR A 9 -27.77 13.26 1.23
N ARG A 10 -28.73 12.51 1.78
CA ARG A 10 -28.51 11.14 2.26
C ARG A 10 -28.31 10.16 1.11
N TRP A 11 -29.07 10.32 0.03
CA TRP A 11 -28.87 9.59 -1.21
C TRP A 11 -27.50 9.92 -1.83
N GLY A 12 -27.12 11.20 -1.85
CA GLY A 12 -25.80 11.64 -2.30
C GLY A 12 -24.66 11.01 -1.48
N LEU A 13 -24.78 10.96 -0.16
CA LEU A 13 -23.79 10.31 0.71
C LEU A 13 -23.64 8.82 0.40
N ARG A 14 -24.76 8.10 0.24
CA ARG A 14 -24.74 6.67 -0.13
C ARG A 14 -24.13 6.45 -1.50
N ALA A 15 -24.44 7.31 -2.48
CA ALA A 15 -23.86 7.25 -3.82
C ALA A 15 -22.34 7.46 -3.80
N VAL A 16 -21.85 8.44 -3.01
CA VAL A 16 -20.40 8.69 -2.86
C VAL A 16 -19.68 7.50 -2.24
N ILE A 17 -20.24 6.89 -1.20
CA ILE A 17 -19.65 5.70 -0.57
C ILE A 17 -19.64 4.52 -1.54
N ALA A 18 -20.74 4.28 -2.26
CA ALA A 18 -20.82 3.21 -3.25
C ALA A 18 -19.78 3.41 -4.38
N LEU A 19 -19.64 4.63 -4.88
CA LEU A 19 -18.63 4.99 -5.88
C LEU A 19 -17.21 4.73 -5.37
N GLN A 20 -16.93 5.07 -4.12
CA GLN A 20 -15.62 4.82 -3.50
C GLN A 20 -15.31 3.32 -3.42
N CYS A 21 -16.28 2.50 -3.03
CA CYS A 21 -16.12 1.04 -3.02
C CYS A 21 -15.87 0.48 -4.43
N LEU A 22 -16.59 0.98 -5.44
CA LEU A 22 -16.40 0.57 -6.83
C LEU A 22 -15.01 0.94 -7.37
N LEU A 23 -14.50 2.14 -7.06
CA LEU A 23 -13.15 2.57 -7.47
C LEU A 23 -12.06 1.70 -6.84
N ILE A 24 -12.19 1.36 -5.56
CA ILE A 24 -11.26 0.44 -4.88
C ILE A 24 -11.32 -0.95 -5.52
N PHE A 25 -12.51 -1.46 -5.79
CA PHE A 25 -12.68 -2.77 -6.43
C PHE A 25 -12.08 -2.79 -7.85
N ALA A 26 -12.33 -1.76 -8.65
CA ALA A 26 -11.75 -1.62 -9.98
C ALA A 26 -10.22 -1.57 -9.93
N PHE A 27 -9.64 -0.89 -8.94
CA PHE A 27 -8.20 -0.84 -8.73
C PHE A 27 -7.59 -2.20 -8.41
N VAL A 28 -8.18 -2.91 -7.45
CA VAL A 28 -7.72 -4.26 -7.07
C VAL A 28 -7.87 -5.22 -8.24
N TYR A 29 -9.01 -5.17 -8.94
CA TYR A 29 -9.25 -5.99 -10.11
C TYR A 29 -8.21 -5.71 -11.21
N GLN A 30 -7.94 -4.45 -11.53
CA GLN A 30 -6.96 -4.08 -12.54
C GLN A 30 -5.53 -4.49 -12.15
N GLY A 31 -5.15 -4.32 -10.89
CA GLY A 31 -3.84 -4.75 -10.39
C GLY A 31 -3.64 -6.28 -10.45
N LEU A 32 -4.72 -7.05 -10.33
CA LEU A 32 -4.68 -8.52 -10.41
C LEU A 32 -4.84 -9.07 -11.84
N SER A 33 -5.55 -8.35 -12.73
CA SER A 33 -5.93 -8.86 -14.06
C SER A 33 -5.00 -8.45 -15.20
N ALA A 34 -4.13 -7.45 -15.00
CA ALA A 34 -3.22 -6.98 -16.03
C ALA A 34 -1.84 -6.67 -15.43
N PRO A 35 -0.98 -7.69 -15.18
CA PRO A 35 0.45 -7.42 -15.08
C PRO A 35 0.83 -6.63 -16.34
N GLY A 36 1.34 -5.41 -16.15
CA GLY A 36 1.67 -4.53 -17.27
C GLY A 36 2.61 -5.22 -18.26
N PRO A 37 2.61 -4.84 -19.55
CA PRO A 37 3.40 -5.52 -20.57
C PRO A 37 4.87 -5.60 -20.14
N PHE A 38 5.45 -6.80 -20.20
CA PHE A 38 6.90 -6.96 -20.03
C PHE A 38 7.61 -6.33 -21.22
N GLY A 39 8.50 -5.36 -20.93
CA GLY A 39 9.39 -4.79 -21.92
C GLY A 39 10.38 -5.83 -22.49
N PRO A 40 11.19 -5.44 -23.47
CA PRO A 40 12.10 -6.36 -24.15
C PRO A 40 13.15 -6.93 -23.19
N ARG A 41 13.44 -8.23 -23.31
CA ARG A 41 14.45 -8.95 -22.52
C ARG A 41 14.93 -10.21 -23.22
N LEU A 42 15.90 -10.89 -22.60
CA LEU A 42 16.43 -12.19 -23.04
C LEU A 42 16.85 -12.22 -24.52
N PRO A 43 17.71 -11.30 -24.98
CA PRO A 43 18.20 -11.33 -26.35
C PRO A 43 19.08 -12.57 -26.56
N ALA A 44 18.80 -13.36 -27.58
CA ALA A 44 19.50 -14.58 -27.93
C ALA A 44 19.76 -14.62 -29.43
N VAL A 45 20.92 -15.14 -29.84
CA VAL A 45 21.34 -15.16 -31.24
C VAL A 45 21.18 -16.56 -31.83
N GLN A 46 20.67 -16.64 -33.05
CA GLN A 46 20.58 -17.86 -33.84
C GLN A 46 21.08 -17.57 -35.26
N GLY A 47 22.33 -17.95 -35.53
CA GLY A 47 23.00 -17.60 -36.79
C GLY A 47 23.00 -16.08 -37.01
N ASP A 48 22.46 -15.65 -38.14
CA ASP A 48 22.35 -14.23 -38.52
C ASP A 48 21.07 -13.54 -38.01
N THR A 49 20.29 -14.22 -37.17
CA THR A 49 19.05 -13.67 -36.60
C THR A 49 19.15 -13.46 -35.10
N LEU A 50 18.47 -12.43 -34.63
CA LEU A 50 18.30 -12.12 -33.22
C LEU A 50 16.89 -12.49 -32.79
N TRP A 51 16.78 -13.13 -31.64
CA TRP A 51 15.53 -13.36 -30.94
C TRP A 51 15.52 -12.57 -29.62
N LEU A 52 14.37 -12.06 -29.22
CA LEU A 52 14.17 -11.51 -27.88
C LEU A 52 12.73 -11.74 -27.43
N GLU A 53 12.51 -11.78 -26.11
CA GLU A 53 11.17 -11.78 -25.54
C GLU A 53 10.70 -10.35 -25.34
N SER A 54 9.48 -10.05 -25.79
CA SER A 54 8.82 -8.79 -25.50
C SER A 54 7.32 -8.95 -25.64
N HIS A 55 6.54 -8.36 -24.73
CA HIS A 55 5.07 -8.40 -24.77
C HIS A 55 4.48 -9.83 -24.76
N GLY A 56 5.12 -10.78 -24.07
CA GLY A 56 4.63 -12.15 -24.00
C GLY A 56 4.78 -12.91 -25.32
N ALA A 57 5.73 -12.51 -26.16
CA ALA A 57 6.06 -13.16 -27.41
C ALA A 57 7.57 -13.18 -27.66
N LEU A 58 8.04 -14.20 -28.39
CA LEU A 58 9.36 -14.20 -29.00
C LEU A 58 9.30 -13.49 -30.34
N HIS A 59 10.19 -12.51 -30.54
CA HIS A 59 10.31 -11.76 -31.78
C HIS A 59 11.63 -12.11 -32.44
N GLN A 60 11.61 -12.49 -33.71
CA GLN A 60 12.80 -12.73 -34.51
C GLN A 60 13.09 -11.53 -35.40
N PHE A 61 14.36 -11.13 -35.49
CA PHE A 61 14.84 -10.01 -36.28
C PHE A 61 16.03 -10.41 -37.16
N ASP A 62 16.14 -9.77 -38.32
CA ASP A 62 17.35 -9.82 -39.13
C ASP A 62 18.44 -8.85 -38.62
N ALA A 63 19.60 -8.88 -39.28
CA ALA A 63 20.75 -7.99 -39.07
C ALA A 63 20.39 -6.48 -39.02
N ASN A 64 19.45 -6.07 -39.86
CA ASN A 64 19.02 -4.68 -39.98
C ASN A 64 18.02 -4.30 -38.88
N GLY A 65 17.52 -5.29 -38.13
CA GLY A 65 16.50 -5.12 -37.10
C GLY A 65 15.08 -5.17 -37.65
N ARG A 66 14.87 -5.65 -38.88
CA ARG A 66 13.52 -5.88 -39.39
C ARG A 66 12.96 -7.15 -38.76
N ARG A 67 11.73 -7.07 -38.23
CA ARG A 67 11.05 -8.21 -37.63
C ARG A 67 10.67 -9.20 -38.72
N LEU A 68 11.13 -10.43 -38.57
CA LEU A 68 10.85 -11.54 -39.50
C LEU A 68 9.60 -12.30 -39.06
N GLN A 69 9.46 -12.54 -37.76
CA GLN A 69 8.30 -13.23 -37.19
C GLN A 69 8.10 -12.88 -35.71
N GLN A 70 6.91 -13.19 -35.22
CA GLN A 70 6.49 -13.08 -33.83
C GLN A 70 5.75 -14.36 -33.44
N ILE A 71 6.12 -14.95 -32.30
CA ILE A 71 5.51 -16.18 -31.78
C ILE A 71 5.07 -15.90 -30.33
N PRO A 72 3.77 -15.84 -30.03
CA PRO A 72 3.27 -15.73 -28.67
C PRO A 72 3.80 -16.86 -27.77
N LEU A 73 4.25 -16.53 -26.55
CA LEU A 73 4.76 -17.53 -25.60
C LEU A 73 3.70 -18.59 -25.25
N SER A 74 2.43 -18.20 -25.25
CA SER A 74 1.30 -19.10 -25.03
C SER A 74 1.18 -20.19 -26.09
N GLU A 75 1.56 -19.92 -27.35
CA GLU A 75 1.56 -20.94 -28.41
C GLU A 75 2.65 -21.99 -28.16
N LEU A 76 3.75 -21.59 -27.51
CA LEU A 76 4.85 -22.45 -27.11
C LEU A 76 4.62 -23.13 -25.75
N LYS A 77 3.48 -22.82 -25.09
CA LYS A 77 3.16 -23.25 -23.71
C LYS A 77 4.21 -22.81 -22.68
N ILE A 78 4.85 -21.68 -22.93
CA ILE A 78 5.75 -21.01 -21.99
C ILE A 78 4.93 -19.94 -21.24
N SER A 79 5.20 -19.76 -19.96
CA SER A 79 4.58 -18.68 -19.17
C SER A 79 5.04 -17.29 -19.63
N ASP A 80 4.48 -16.24 -19.04
CA ASP A 80 4.88 -14.85 -19.29
C ASP A 80 6.21 -14.45 -18.61
N GLY A 81 6.82 -15.36 -17.83
CA GLY A 81 7.98 -15.08 -16.98
C GLY A 81 9.24 -15.92 -17.21
N PRO A 82 9.65 -16.32 -18.45
CA PRO A 82 10.89 -17.06 -18.63
C PRO A 82 12.10 -16.26 -18.12
N THR A 83 13.15 -16.94 -17.65
CA THR A 83 14.32 -16.27 -17.02
C THR A 83 15.62 -16.43 -17.79
N SER A 84 15.66 -17.32 -18.80
CA SER A 84 16.79 -17.47 -19.72
C SER A 84 16.30 -17.97 -21.07
N LEU A 85 17.02 -17.63 -22.13
CA LEU A 85 16.76 -18.06 -23.50
C LEU A 85 18.09 -18.30 -24.20
N GLN A 86 18.28 -19.48 -24.79
CA GLN A 86 19.47 -19.79 -25.58
C GLN A 86 19.11 -20.69 -26.77
N PHE A 87 19.67 -20.38 -27.94
CA PHE A 87 19.63 -21.27 -29.09
C PHE A 87 20.85 -22.17 -29.12
N THR A 88 20.66 -23.46 -29.40
CA THR A 88 21.74 -24.44 -29.62
C THR A 88 21.85 -24.84 -31.08
N GLN A 89 20.72 -24.89 -31.81
CA GLN A 89 20.66 -25.35 -33.19
C GLN A 89 19.68 -24.50 -34.00
N ALA A 90 19.62 -24.75 -35.31
CA ALA A 90 18.54 -24.25 -36.15
C ALA A 90 17.20 -24.78 -35.60
N GLN A 91 16.24 -23.88 -35.38
CA GLN A 91 14.91 -24.17 -34.82
C GLN A 91 14.86 -24.73 -33.39
N VAL A 92 15.99 -24.94 -32.70
CA VAL A 92 15.99 -25.44 -31.31
C VAL A 92 16.48 -24.38 -30.34
N PHE A 93 15.67 -24.11 -29.32
CA PHE A 93 16.06 -23.26 -28.20
C PHE A 93 15.70 -23.88 -26.85
N TRP A 94 16.36 -23.36 -25.82
CA TRP A 94 16.22 -23.78 -24.44
C TRP A 94 15.82 -22.58 -23.61
N VAL A 95 14.91 -22.82 -22.67
CA VAL A 95 14.33 -21.79 -21.82
C VAL A 95 14.17 -22.32 -20.40
N HIS A 96 14.44 -21.48 -19.41
CA HIS A 96 13.96 -21.75 -18.05
C HIS A 96 12.64 -21.02 -17.85
N ASP A 97 11.59 -21.77 -17.54
CA ASP A 97 10.24 -21.27 -17.35
C ASP A 97 9.49 -22.08 -16.30
N ASP A 98 8.76 -21.38 -15.41
CA ASP A 98 7.98 -21.94 -14.33
C ASP A 98 8.71 -23.06 -13.55
N SER A 99 9.90 -22.77 -13.04
CA SER A 99 10.80 -23.68 -12.29
C SER A 99 11.41 -24.84 -13.06
N ARG A 100 11.12 -24.98 -14.36
CA ARG A 100 11.62 -26.07 -15.20
C ARG A 100 12.50 -25.55 -16.33
N VAL A 101 13.36 -26.43 -16.82
CA VAL A 101 14.07 -26.24 -18.08
C VAL A 101 13.25 -26.90 -19.18
N HIS A 102 13.04 -26.20 -20.29
CA HIS A 102 12.35 -26.74 -21.46
C HIS A 102 13.27 -26.72 -22.67
N ARG A 103 13.18 -27.78 -23.47
CA ARG A 103 13.73 -27.84 -24.83
C ARG A 103 12.59 -27.57 -25.80
N CYS A 104 12.76 -26.57 -26.63
CA CYS A 104 11.73 -26.10 -27.54
C CYS A 104 12.14 -26.25 -28.99
N ASP A 105 11.23 -26.78 -29.79
CA ASP A 105 11.32 -26.87 -31.24
C ASP A 105 10.40 -25.82 -31.87
N LEU A 106 10.98 -24.85 -32.59
CA LEU A 106 10.26 -23.77 -33.25
C LEU A 106 9.44 -24.23 -34.45
N GLN A 107 9.89 -25.26 -35.16
CA GLN A 107 9.16 -25.79 -36.31
C GLN A 107 7.87 -26.47 -35.85
N GLN A 108 7.95 -27.21 -34.74
CA GLN A 108 6.80 -27.89 -34.13
C GLN A 108 6.00 -26.97 -33.18
N ARG A 109 6.53 -25.79 -32.84
CA ARG A 109 6.03 -24.90 -31.78
C ARG A 109 5.76 -25.64 -30.47
N GLN A 110 6.67 -26.54 -30.11
CA GLN A 110 6.51 -27.41 -28.96
C GLN A 110 7.69 -27.25 -28.01
N CYS A 111 7.37 -26.96 -26.74
CA CYS A 111 8.32 -27.01 -25.64
C CYS A 111 8.05 -28.25 -24.78
N LEU A 112 9.10 -29.04 -24.56
CA LEU A 112 9.06 -30.22 -23.71
C LEU A 112 9.90 -29.97 -22.45
N PRO A 113 9.36 -30.20 -21.25
CA PRO A 113 10.14 -30.08 -20.03
C PRO A 113 11.23 -31.15 -20.01
N VAL A 114 12.39 -30.76 -19.50
CA VAL A 114 13.54 -31.64 -19.29
C VAL A 114 13.69 -31.91 -17.81
N GLU A 115 13.64 -33.19 -17.46
CA GLU A 115 13.78 -33.64 -16.08
C GLU A 115 15.25 -33.53 -15.63
N LEU A 116 15.51 -32.64 -14.68
CA LEU A 116 16.82 -32.37 -14.11
C LEU A 116 16.79 -32.59 -12.60
N ALA A 117 17.39 -33.67 -12.14
CA ALA A 117 17.41 -34.03 -10.72
C ALA A 117 18.07 -32.94 -9.86
N GLY A 118 17.49 -32.66 -8.68
CA GLY A 118 18.05 -31.69 -7.72
C GLY A 118 17.67 -30.22 -7.96
N LEU A 119 16.95 -29.91 -9.04
CA LEU A 119 16.18 -28.66 -9.15
C LEU A 119 14.87 -28.80 -8.38
N ASP A 120 14.54 -27.79 -7.55
CA ASP A 120 13.25 -27.75 -6.88
C ASP A 120 12.16 -27.20 -7.82
N SER A 121 10.90 -27.45 -7.44
CA SER A 121 9.72 -26.94 -8.14
C SER A 121 9.34 -25.51 -7.75
N ARG A 122 10.18 -24.80 -6.99
CA ARG A 122 9.87 -23.42 -6.59
C ARG A 122 10.22 -22.48 -7.73
N ARG A 123 9.29 -21.57 -8.03
CA ARG A 123 9.57 -20.44 -8.93
C ARG A 123 10.72 -19.62 -8.35
N SER A 124 11.83 -19.61 -9.07
CA SER A 124 13.06 -18.91 -8.70
C SER A 124 13.79 -18.49 -9.97
N TYR A 125 14.61 -17.45 -9.88
CA TYR A 125 15.44 -17.03 -11.01
C TYR A 125 16.53 -18.07 -11.26
N ARG A 126 16.54 -18.63 -12.47
CA ARG A 126 17.61 -19.51 -12.93
C ARG A 126 18.07 -19.13 -14.33
N TRP A 127 19.38 -19.19 -14.54
CA TRP A 127 19.95 -19.06 -15.87
C TRP A 127 20.36 -20.43 -16.39
N VAL A 128 19.89 -20.78 -17.57
CA VAL A 128 20.24 -22.04 -18.23
C VAL A 128 21.17 -21.77 -19.38
N ARG A 129 22.22 -22.58 -19.46
CA ARG A 129 23.06 -22.71 -20.64
C ARG A 129 23.11 -24.17 -21.06
N VAL A 130 23.09 -24.42 -22.35
CA VAL A 130 23.24 -25.75 -22.97
C VAL A 130 24.39 -25.71 -23.96
N SER A 131 25.17 -26.79 -24.03
CA SER A 131 26.21 -26.96 -25.07
C SER A 131 25.57 -27.15 -26.46
N ASP A 132 26.30 -26.81 -27.52
CA ASP A 132 25.75 -26.86 -28.90
C ASP A 132 25.35 -28.29 -29.33
N ASP A 133 26.08 -29.29 -28.84
CA ASP A 133 25.80 -30.72 -29.02
C ASP A 133 24.75 -31.27 -28.04
N GLU A 134 24.20 -30.41 -27.18
CA GLU A 134 23.25 -30.74 -26.11
C GLU A 134 23.77 -31.79 -25.11
N SER A 135 25.08 -32.05 -25.06
CA SER A 135 25.67 -33.02 -24.13
C SER A 135 25.72 -32.53 -22.69
N GLU A 136 25.70 -31.21 -22.45
CA GLU A 136 25.76 -30.60 -21.13
C GLU A 136 24.72 -29.50 -20.94
N ILE A 137 24.04 -29.51 -19.78
CA ILE A 137 23.17 -28.41 -19.32
C ILE A 137 23.78 -27.84 -18.03
N ILE A 138 23.99 -26.53 -18.02
CA ILE A 138 24.48 -25.78 -16.89
C ILE A 138 23.32 -24.90 -16.39
N VAL A 139 22.98 -25.03 -15.11
CA VAL A 139 21.94 -24.24 -14.46
C VAL A 139 22.53 -23.42 -13.33
N SER A 140 22.47 -22.09 -13.45
CA SER A 140 22.77 -21.17 -12.36
C SER A 140 21.53 -21.00 -11.49
N ASP A 141 21.54 -21.60 -10.30
CA ASP A 141 20.43 -21.59 -9.34
C ASP A 141 20.69 -20.49 -8.30
N ALA A 142 20.37 -19.25 -8.68
CA ALA A 142 20.75 -18.05 -7.94
C ALA A 142 20.27 -18.08 -6.48
N SER A 143 19.01 -18.51 -6.28
CA SER A 143 18.37 -18.61 -4.96
C SER A 143 19.03 -19.61 -4.02
N HIS A 144 19.68 -20.65 -4.54
CA HIS A 144 20.40 -21.65 -3.74
C HIS A 144 21.92 -21.48 -3.77
N HIS A 145 22.41 -20.38 -4.35
CA HIS A 145 23.83 -20.03 -4.39
C HIS A 145 24.72 -21.12 -4.99
N ARG A 146 24.26 -21.74 -6.09
CA ARG A 146 24.96 -22.87 -6.71
C ARG A 146 24.85 -22.85 -8.22
N VAL A 147 25.79 -23.50 -8.88
CA VAL A 147 25.71 -23.84 -10.31
C VAL A 147 25.70 -25.36 -10.44
N LEU A 148 24.73 -25.88 -11.17
CA LEU A 148 24.52 -27.31 -11.40
C LEU A 148 24.94 -27.65 -12.82
N VAL A 149 25.70 -28.72 -13.00
CA VAL A 149 26.16 -29.19 -14.30
C VAL A 149 25.61 -30.59 -14.52
N TYR A 150 24.81 -30.76 -15.57
CA TYR A 150 24.18 -32.00 -15.96
C TYR A 150 24.80 -32.50 -17.24
N ARG A 151 25.09 -33.80 -17.32
CA ARG A 151 25.55 -34.45 -18.55
C ARG A 151 24.51 -35.39 -19.09
N ARG A 152 24.37 -35.39 -20.41
CA ARG A 152 23.50 -36.29 -21.13
C ARG A 152 24.15 -37.66 -21.22
N ASP A 153 23.48 -38.67 -20.72
CA ASP A 153 23.88 -40.06 -20.91
C ASP A 153 23.62 -40.46 -22.36
N ALA A 154 24.65 -40.97 -23.04
CA ALA A 154 24.59 -41.27 -24.46
C ALA A 154 23.65 -42.44 -24.81
N VAL A 155 23.36 -43.33 -23.86
CA VAL A 155 22.55 -44.54 -24.08
C VAL A 155 21.07 -44.25 -23.81
N THR A 156 20.77 -43.60 -22.70
CA THR A 156 19.41 -43.33 -22.22
C THR A 156 18.89 -41.97 -22.67
N ALA A 157 19.75 -41.10 -23.21
CA ALA A 157 19.48 -39.71 -23.55
C ALA A 157 19.01 -38.84 -22.37
N ARG A 158 19.11 -39.32 -21.13
CA ARG A 158 18.71 -38.62 -19.91
C ARG A 158 19.85 -37.77 -19.37
N TYR A 159 19.50 -36.64 -18.75
CA TYR A 159 20.47 -35.81 -18.04
C TYR A 159 20.66 -36.28 -16.61
N THR A 160 21.91 -36.48 -16.20
CA THR A 160 22.27 -36.79 -14.82
C THR A 160 23.13 -35.68 -14.24
N LEU A 161 22.97 -35.39 -12.95
CA LEU A 161 23.75 -34.35 -12.27
C LEU A 161 25.21 -34.82 -12.17
N ALA A 162 26.08 -34.21 -12.98
CA ALA A 162 27.49 -34.54 -13.03
C ALA A 162 28.28 -33.77 -11.96
N ARG A 163 27.91 -32.51 -11.68
CA ARG A 163 28.62 -31.67 -10.72
C ARG A 163 27.74 -30.59 -10.12
N THR A 164 28.05 -30.20 -8.89
CA THR A 164 27.47 -29.03 -8.21
C THR A 164 28.60 -28.13 -7.73
N GLU A 165 28.60 -26.89 -8.18
CA GLU A 165 29.47 -25.83 -7.69
C GLU A 165 28.72 -25.01 -6.66
N THR A 166 29.27 -24.89 -5.45
CA THR A 166 28.69 -24.11 -4.35
C THR A 166 29.72 -23.20 -3.69
N GLU A 167 30.99 -23.58 -3.73
CA GLU A 167 32.05 -22.89 -3.02
C GLU A 167 32.30 -21.50 -3.60
N GLY A 168 32.27 -20.48 -2.74
CA GLY A 168 32.49 -19.08 -3.12
C GLY A 168 31.29 -18.42 -3.80
N LEU A 169 30.26 -19.16 -4.22
CA LEU A 169 29.11 -18.60 -4.93
C LEU A 169 28.11 -17.92 -3.99
N ARG A 170 27.59 -16.78 -4.43
CA ARG A 170 26.47 -16.08 -3.77
C ARG A 170 25.63 -15.37 -4.83
N PHE A 171 24.42 -15.89 -5.04
CA PHE A 171 23.51 -15.48 -6.11
C PHE A 171 24.20 -15.49 -7.49
N PRO A 172 24.68 -16.66 -7.97
CA PRO A 172 25.23 -16.75 -9.32
C PRO A 172 24.10 -16.50 -10.35
N ASN A 173 24.20 -15.44 -11.14
CA ASN A 173 23.17 -15.06 -12.10
C ASN A 173 23.42 -15.65 -13.49
N GLN A 174 24.09 -14.95 -14.40
CA GLN A 174 24.41 -15.49 -15.72
C GLN A 174 25.68 -16.35 -15.69
N THR A 175 25.70 -17.42 -16.49
CA THR A 175 26.91 -18.18 -16.86
C THR A 175 27.23 -17.98 -18.34
N LEU A 176 28.53 -17.91 -18.67
CA LEU A 176 29.04 -17.73 -20.03
C LEU A 176 30.22 -18.70 -20.24
N GLN A 177 30.15 -19.55 -21.26
CA GLN A 177 31.30 -20.39 -21.63
C GLN A 177 32.25 -19.58 -22.52
N VAL A 178 33.53 -19.57 -22.15
CA VAL A 178 34.61 -18.94 -22.89
C VAL A 178 35.75 -19.96 -23.02
N GLY A 179 35.85 -20.59 -24.18
CA GLY A 179 36.77 -21.71 -24.41
C GLY A 179 36.53 -22.84 -23.41
N PRO A 180 37.56 -23.34 -22.68
CA PRO A 180 37.41 -24.40 -21.69
C PRO A 180 36.90 -23.90 -20.32
N SER A 181 36.73 -22.58 -20.15
CA SER A 181 36.31 -21.98 -18.89
C SER A 181 34.85 -21.57 -18.92
N MET A 182 34.19 -21.69 -17.77
CA MET A 182 32.89 -21.09 -17.51
C MET A 182 33.08 -19.85 -16.64
N TRP A 183 32.57 -18.72 -17.08
CA TRP A 183 32.50 -17.49 -16.29
C TRP A 183 31.13 -17.40 -15.65
N VAL A 184 31.08 -16.96 -14.39
CA VAL A 184 29.86 -16.82 -13.60
C VAL A 184 29.78 -15.39 -13.08
N ALA A 185 28.65 -14.72 -13.32
CA ALA A 185 28.35 -13.45 -12.65
C ALA A 185 27.99 -13.75 -11.19
N ASN A 186 28.97 -13.66 -10.30
CA ASN A 186 28.82 -13.99 -8.87
C ASN A 186 28.31 -12.75 -8.13
N THR A 187 27.01 -12.49 -8.28
CA THR A 187 26.39 -11.18 -8.07
C THR A 187 26.63 -10.60 -6.70
N ASN A 188 26.43 -11.36 -5.62
CA ASN A 188 26.60 -10.85 -4.26
C ASN A 188 28.03 -11.01 -3.71
N ARG A 189 28.96 -11.52 -4.53
CA ARG A 189 30.40 -11.42 -4.29
C ARG A 189 31.04 -10.26 -5.06
N HIS A 190 30.27 -9.55 -5.89
CA HIS A 190 30.73 -8.40 -6.66
C HIS A 190 31.94 -8.74 -7.56
N GLU A 191 31.89 -9.91 -8.21
CA GLU A 191 32.97 -10.44 -9.03
C GLU A 191 32.44 -11.24 -10.22
N ILE A 192 33.30 -11.40 -11.23
CA ILE A 192 33.17 -12.46 -12.23
C ILE A 192 34.05 -13.61 -11.76
N LEU A 193 33.46 -14.79 -11.56
CA LEU A 193 34.19 -15.99 -11.17
C LEU A 193 34.49 -16.82 -12.41
N GLN A 194 35.76 -17.03 -12.71
CA GLN A 194 36.18 -17.98 -13.73
C GLN A 194 36.35 -19.37 -13.10
N LEU A 195 35.63 -20.34 -13.65
CA LEU A 195 35.68 -21.75 -13.30
C LEU A 195 36.33 -22.51 -14.44
N HIS A 196 37.40 -23.24 -14.13
CA HIS A 196 38.07 -24.13 -15.07
C HIS A 196 38.04 -25.55 -14.52
N THR A 197 37.35 -26.46 -15.21
CA THR A 197 37.25 -27.85 -14.75
C THR A 197 38.43 -28.66 -15.29
N GLY A 198 39.28 -29.14 -14.39
CA GLY A 198 40.41 -30.00 -14.72
C GLY A 198 39.96 -31.44 -15.07
N PRO A 199 40.90 -32.28 -15.55
CA PRO A 199 40.63 -33.69 -15.89
C PRO A 199 40.14 -34.52 -14.69
N ASP A 200 40.50 -34.12 -13.47
CA ASP A 200 40.10 -34.74 -12.21
C ASP A 200 38.68 -34.34 -11.76
N GLY A 201 37.99 -33.51 -12.55
CA GLY A 201 36.64 -33.02 -12.26
C GLY A 201 36.60 -31.89 -11.22
N LYS A 202 37.75 -31.45 -10.69
CA LYS A 202 37.81 -30.31 -9.78
C LYS A 202 37.81 -29.00 -10.56
N ALA A 203 37.05 -28.02 -10.09
CA ALA A 203 37.08 -26.68 -10.66
C ALA A 203 38.14 -25.82 -9.99
N ALA A 204 39.16 -25.42 -10.75
CA ALA A 204 40.01 -24.30 -10.39
C ALA A 204 39.20 -23.00 -10.49
N ARG A 205 39.32 -22.15 -9.47
CA ARG A 205 38.52 -20.94 -9.29
C ARG A 205 39.41 -19.72 -9.33
N GLN A 206 39.06 -18.75 -10.15
CA GLN A 206 39.79 -17.49 -10.26
C GLN A 206 38.77 -16.34 -10.18
N PRO A 207 38.68 -15.64 -9.04
CA PRO A 207 37.79 -14.50 -8.90
C PRO A 207 38.39 -13.24 -9.52
N HIS A 208 37.56 -12.46 -10.21
CA HIS A 208 37.93 -11.18 -10.81
C HIS A 208 36.97 -10.09 -10.34
N THR A 209 37.49 -9.13 -9.56
CA THR A 209 36.66 -8.02 -9.06
C THR A 209 36.17 -7.14 -10.20
N ILE A 210 34.92 -6.68 -10.08
CA ILE A 210 34.31 -5.71 -10.99
C ILE A 210 34.46 -4.26 -10.49
N THR A 211 35.14 -4.04 -9.36
CA THR A 211 35.32 -2.70 -8.78
C THR A 211 36.08 -1.80 -9.74
N TYR A 212 35.52 -0.62 -10.04
CA TYR A 212 36.14 0.36 -10.93
C TYR A 212 35.73 1.79 -10.52
N PRO A 213 36.65 2.79 -10.56
CA PRO A 213 36.37 4.14 -10.07
C PRO A 213 35.18 4.84 -10.75
N ASP A 214 34.96 4.61 -12.04
CA ASP A 214 33.92 5.31 -12.80
C ASP A 214 32.53 4.65 -12.71
N LEU A 215 32.41 3.53 -11.98
CA LEU A 215 31.09 2.97 -11.67
C LEU A 215 30.32 3.95 -10.79
N ARG A 216 29.03 4.15 -11.08
CA ARG A 216 28.18 5.00 -10.25
C ARG A 216 28.11 4.43 -8.82
N PRO A 217 27.96 5.29 -7.80
CA PRO A 217 27.89 4.84 -6.41
C PRO A 217 26.86 3.72 -6.19
N GLY A 218 27.30 2.65 -5.54
CA GLY A 218 26.46 1.49 -5.23
C GLY A 218 26.29 0.47 -6.37
N ARG A 219 26.93 0.65 -7.54
CA ARG A 219 26.96 -0.38 -8.59
C ARG A 219 28.02 -1.43 -8.30
N SER A 220 27.58 -2.55 -7.74
CA SER A 220 28.48 -3.65 -7.35
C SER A 220 27.95 -5.04 -7.72
N PHE A 221 26.78 -5.14 -8.36
CA PHE A 221 26.08 -6.42 -8.56
C PHE A 221 26.13 -6.86 -10.03
N PRO A 222 27.17 -7.58 -10.48
CA PRO A 222 27.23 -8.09 -11.85
C PRO A 222 26.17 -9.17 -12.06
N PHE A 223 25.46 -9.15 -13.19
CA PHE A 223 24.36 -10.12 -13.39
C PHE A 223 24.18 -10.62 -14.82
N ALA A 224 24.59 -9.84 -15.81
CA ALA A 224 24.58 -10.26 -17.21
C ALA A 224 25.89 -9.86 -17.89
N MET A 225 26.33 -10.67 -18.86
CA MET A 225 27.59 -10.47 -19.56
C MET A 225 27.60 -11.04 -20.98
N ALA A 226 28.38 -10.43 -21.85
CA ALA A 226 28.66 -10.89 -23.20
C ALA A 226 30.13 -10.64 -23.56
N GLN A 227 30.75 -11.54 -24.33
CA GLN A 227 32.11 -11.35 -24.83
C GLN A 227 32.09 -10.79 -26.24
N ASP A 228 32.95 -9.81 -26.54
CA ASP A 228 33.12 -9.28 -27.89
C ASP A 228 34.19 -10.05 -28.70
N PRO A 229 34.29 -9.82 -30.03
CA PRO A 229 35.29 -10.50 -30.86
C PRO A 229 36.76 -10.21 -30.50
N ARG A 230 37.04 -9.19 -29.68
CA ARG A 230 38.39 -8.87 -29.18
C ARG A 230 38.69 -9.57 -27.86
N GLY A 231 37.76 -10.38 -27.35
CA GLY A 231 37.87 -11.07 -26.08
C GLY A 231 37.54 -10.22 -24.86
N GLN A 232 37.11 -8.96 -25.03
CA GLN A 232 36.70 -8.11 -23.92
C GLN A 232 35.34 -8.58 -23.40
N LEU A 233 35.17 -8.54 -22.08
CA LEU A 233 33.91 -8.89 -21.42
C LEU A 233 33.12 -7.63 -21.10
N TRP A 234 31.87 -7.61 -21.55
CA TRP A 234 30.91 -6.54 -21.31
C TRP A 234 29.98 -7.01 -20.20
N VAL A 235 29.95 -6.31 -19.07
CA VAL A 235 29.25 -6.73 -17.86
C VAL A 235 28.24 -5.68 -17.45
N LEU A 236 26.98 -6.09 -17.27
CA LEU A 236 25.97 -5.26 -16.62
C LEU A 236 26.11 -5.38 -15.10
N VAL A 237 26.33 -4.22 -14.46
CA VAL A 237 26.56 -4.09 -13.02
C VAL A 237 25.43 -3.25 -12.40
N ALA A 238 24.51 -3.91 -11.72
CA ALA A 238 23.36 -3.28 -11.08
C ALA A 238 23.71 -2.66 -9.72
N GLY A 239 22.78 -1.85 -9.18
CA GLY A 239 22.82 -1.46 -7.77
C GLY A 239 22.04 -2.37 -6.82
N PRO A 240 21.82 -1.97 -5.57
CA PRO A 240 21.32 -2.83 -4.48
C PRO A 240 19.96 -3.51 -4.73
N ASN A 241 19.14 -2.99 -5.64
CA ASN A 241 17.84 -3.53 -5.99
C ASN A 241 17.83 -4.26 -7.36
N MET A 242 19.00 -4.66 -7.87
CA MET A 242 19.17 -5.21 -9.22
C MET A 242 18.63 -4.27 -10.32
N GLN A 243 18.82 -2.97 -10.13
CA GLN A 243 18.32 -1.91 -11.01
C GLN A 243 19.39 -0.85 -11.31
N ASN A 244 19.12 -0.06 -12.35
CA ASN A 244 19.88 1.06 -12.87
C ASN A 244 21.32 0.68 -13.20
N ALA A 245 21.50 -0.41 -13.94
CA ALA A 245 22.82 -0.97 -14.19
C ALA A 245 23.76 -0.03 -14.97
N ASP A 246 25.06 -0.16 -14.68
CA ASP A 246 26.16 0.33 -15.52
C ASP A 246 26.66 -0.77 -16.45
N LEU A 247 27.25 -0.36 -17.56
CA LEU A 247 27.90 -1.26 -18.50
C LEU A 247 29.42 -1.15 -18.34
N LEU A 248 30.00 -2.10 -17.62
CA LEU A 248 31.44 -2.21 -17.41
C LEU A 248 32.09 -3.01 -18.54
N ILE A 249 33.22 -2.53 -19.05
CA ILE A 249 34.09 -3.27 -19.96
C ILE A 249 35.28 -3.79 -19.16
N MET A 250 35.53 -5.09 -19.27
CA MET A 250 36.73 -5.75 -18.76
C MET A 250 37.57 -6.24 -19.92
N ASN A 251 38.89 -6.18 -19.77
CA ASN A 251 39.83 -6.65 -20.78
C ASN A 251 39.84 -8.19 -20.89
N PRO A 252 40.56 -8.77 -21.87
CA PRO A 252 40.65 -10.22 -22.03
C PRO A 252 41.26 -10.95 -20.80
N GLN A 253 41.94 -10.24 -19.91
CA GLN A 253 42.45 -10.75 -18.63
C GLN A 253 41.49 -10.49 -17.46
N LEU A 254 40.23 -10.14 -17.75
CA LEU A 254 39.17 -9.84 -16.79
C LEU A 254 39.56 -8.75 -15.78
N ARG A 255 40.25 -7.70 -16.25
CA ARG A 255 40.49 -6.48 -15.48
C ARG A 255 39.52 -5.38 -15.94
N PRO A 256 38.79 -4.71 -15.03
CA PRO A 256 37.97 -3.56 -15.36
C PRO A 256 38.78 -2.47 -16.08
N GLU A 257 38.32 -2.03 -17.26
CA GLU A 257 39.02 -1.03 -18.10
C GLU A 257 38.30 0.30 -18.18
N ARG A 258 36.96 0.28 -18.31
CA ARG A 258 36.14 1.49 -18.47
C ARG A 258 34.65 1.19 -18.28
N VAL A 259 33.88 2.23 -18.00
CA VAL A 259 32.40 2.17 -18.00
C VAL A 259 31.86 2.87 -19.24
N ILE A 260 30.93 2.22 -19.95
CA ILE A 260 30.21 2.86 -21.04
C ILE A 260 29.10 3.73 -20.45
N PRO A 261 29.06 5.04 -20.75
CA PRO A 261 28.03 5.91 -20.23
C PRO A 261 26.66 5.51 -20.81
N LEU A 262 25.75 5.13 -19.93
CA LEU A 262 24.35 4.91 -20.23
C LEU A 262 23.54 6.15 -19.85
N ALA A 263 22.39 6.37 -20.49
CA ALA A 263 21.55 7.51 -20.13
C ALA A 263 21.04 7.36 -18.68
N PRO A 264 20.83 8.45 -17.91
CA PRO A 264 20.57 8.36 -16.47
C PRO A 264 19.38 7.48 -16.05
N LYS A 265 18.37 7.34 -16.92
CA LYS A 265 17.16 6.53 -16.68
C LYS A 265 17.23 5.11 -17.24
N GLN A 266 18.30 4.76 -17.97
CA GLN A 266 18.45 3.41 -18.52
C GLN A 266 18.70 2.40 -17.40
N ASP A 267 18.03 1.27 -17.54
CA ASP A 267 18.09 0.13 -16.65
C ASP A 267 18.19 -1.15 -17.49
N PRO A 268 19.32 -1.34 -18.19
CA PRO A 268 19.47 -2.50 -19.06
C PRO A 268 19.43 -3.77 -18.20
N ASN A 269 18.72 -4.78 -18.69
CA ASN A 269 18.47 -6.02 -17.97
C ASN A 269 19.02 -7.26 -18.69
N ALA A 270 19.54 -7.12 -19.90
CA ALA A 270 20.30 -8.16 -20.57
C ALA A 270 21.20 -7.57 -21.68
N ILE A 271 22.23 -8.33 -22.05
CA ILE A 271 23.20 -7.97 -23.10
C ILE A 271 23.51 -9.19 -23.97
N THR A 272 23.69 -8.99 -25.26
CA THR A 272 24.23 -10.01 -26.16
C THR A 272 25.06 -9.39 -27.28
N LEU A 273 26.04 -10.14 -27.80
CA LEU A 273 26.74 -9.80 -29.03
C LEU A 273 25.89 -10.28 -30.21
N PHE A 274 25.50 -9.38 -31.10
CA PHE A 274 24.83 -9.72 -32.35
C PHE A 274 25.61 -9.09 -33.52
N GLN A 275 26.21 -9.95 -34.33
CA GLN A 275 27.14 -9.55 -35.40
C GLN A 275 28.32 -8.73 -34.84
N GLN A 276 28.43 -7.45 -35.20
CA GLN A 276 29.47 -6.52 -34.75
C GLN A 276 28.94 -5.48 -33.75
N HIS A 277 27.83 -5.80 -33.08
CA HIS A 277 27.14 -4.87 -32.19
C HIS A 277 26.81 -5.53 -30.86
N MET A 278 26.91 -4.75 -29.79
CA MET A 278 26.34 -5.14 -28.50
C MET A 278 24.90 -4.64 -28.43
N LEU A 279 23.98 -5.56 -28.16
CA LEU A 279 22.58 -5.25 -27.96
C LEU A 279 22.24 -5.27 -26.48
N LEU A 280 21.66 -4.17 -26.02
CA LEU A 280 21.14 -4.00 -24.67
C LEU A 280 19.62 -3.98 -24.72
N THR A 281 18.97 -4.83 -23.93
CA THR A 281 17.54 -4.71 -23.66
C THR A 281 17.34 -3.97 -22.34
N ASP A 282 16.29 -3.19 -22.25
CA ASP A 282 15.86 -2.50 -21.03
C ASP A 282 14.34 -2.63 -20.93
N MET A 283 13.95 -3.61 -20.10
CA MET A 283 12.57 -3.96 -19.82
C MET A 283 11.81 -2.83 -19.14
N SER A 284 12.47 -2.08 -18.25
CA SER A 284 11.87 -1.01 -17.43
C SER A 284 11.47 0.22 -18.26
N ASN A 285 12.21 0.49 -19.34
CA ASN A 285 12.03 1.64 -20.22
C ASN A 285 11.56 1.26 -21.63
N PHE A 286 11.27 0.00 -21.92
CA PHE A 286 10.78 -0.46 -23.22
C PHE A 286 11.70 -0.03 -24.36
N LEU A 287 12.98 -0.42 -24.29
CA LEU A 287 13.95 -0.06 -25.32
C LEU A 287 14.91 -1.21 -25.60
N VAL A 288 15.35 -1.27 -26.86
CA VAL A 288 16.47 -2.11 -27.30
C VAL A 288 17.49 -1.20 -27.95
N ARG A 289 18.72 -1.20 -27.44
CA ARG A 289 19.80 -0.32 -27.90
C ARG A 289 20.88 -1.10 -28.59
N ARG A 290 21.39 -0.53 -29.67
CA ARG A 290 22.56 -1.02 -30.39
C ARG A 290 23.77 -0.16 -30.03
N LEU A 291 24.83 -0.82 -29.59
CA LEU A 291 26.15 -0.22 -29.38
C LEU A 291 27.13 -0.81 -30.39
N ASP A 292 28.05 -0.01 -30.90
CA ASP A 292 29.23 -0.54 -31.55
C ASP A 292 30.17 -1.20 -30.52
N LEU A 293 31.22 -1.88 -30.99
CA LEU A 293 32.23 -2.47 -30.10
C LEU A 293 33.04 -1.40 -29.34
N TYR A 294 32.96 -0.13 -29.67
CA TYR A 294 33.57 0.94 -28.88
C TYR A 294 32.62 1.50 -27.81
N GLY A 295 31.39 1.00 -27.73
CA GLY A 295 30.37 1.43 -26.78
C GLY A 295 29.64 2.71 -27.20
N ARG A 296 29.78 3.14 -28.46
CA ARG A 296 29.01 4.25 -29.01
C ARG A 296 27.61 3.78 -29.35
N VAL A 297 26.62 4.60 -29.02
CA VAL A 297 25.21 4.33 -29.32
C VAL A 297 24.97 4.52 -30.81
N LEU A 298 24.53 3.46 -31.50
CA LEU A 298 24.19 3.49 -32.93
C LEU A 298 22.73 3.82 -33.19
N GLY A 299 21.85 3.61 -32.20
CA GLY A 299 20.42 3.88 -32.31
C GLY A 299 19.56 2.79 -31.68
N PRO A 300 18.22 2.92 -31.78
CA PRO A 300 17.30 1.86 -31.38
C PRO A 300 17.43 0.65 -32.33
N PHE A 301 17.18 -0.55 -31.81
CA PHE A 301 17.11 -1.77 -32.59
C PHE A 301 15.64 -2.20 -32.77
N GLY A 302 15.28 -2.59 -33.99
CA GLY A 302 13.93 -3.00 -34.38
C GLY A 302 13.35 -2.10 -35.46
N ASP A 303 12.45 -2.62 -36.29
CA ASP A 303 11.73 -1.83 -37.29
C ASP A 303 10.70 -0.88 -36.65
N ALA A 304 10.10 -0.02 -37.48
CA ALA A 304 9.13 0.97 -37.03
C ALA A 304 7.92 0.35 -36.33
N SER A 305 7.47 -0.84 -36.75
CA SER A 305 6.33 -1.53 -36.14
C SER A 305 6.68 -1.95 -34.72
N PHE A 306 7.84 -2.58 -34.53
CA PHE A 306 8.28 -3.00 -33.21
C PHE A 306 8.55 -1.79 -32.29
N GLN A 307 9.14 -0.70 -32.82
CA GLN A 307 9.32 0.53 -32.04
C GLN A 307 7.99 1.14 -31.59
N ALA A 308 6.97 1.13 -32.45
CA ALA A 308 5.64 1.63 -32.11
C ALA A 308 4.99 0.78 -30.99
N GLU A 309 5.19 -0.55 -31.00
CA GLU A 309 4.75 -1.45 -29.92
C GLU A 309 5.44 -1.11 -28.59
N LEU A 310 6.78 -0.93 -28.61
CA LEU A 310 7.54 -0.53 -27.42
C LEU A 310 7.05 0.83 -26.88
N GLU A 311 6.77 1.80 -27.74
CA GLU A 311 6.26 3.12 -27.34
C GLU A 311 4.85 3.05 -26.75
N ALA A 312 3.94 2.31 -27.37
CA ALA A 312 2.59 2.09 -26.86
C ALA A 312 2.63 1.45 -25.47
N ALA A 313 3.47 0.44 -25.27
CA ALA A 313 3.63 -0.23 -23.98
C ALA A 313 4.29 0.64 -22.93
N ARG A 314 5.27 1.48 -23.32
CA ARG A 314 5.83 2.50 -22.43
C ARG A 314 4.75 3.47 -21.95
N ASN A 315 3.91 3.96 -22.86
CA ASN A 315 2.83 4.88 -22.54
C ASN A 315 1.80 4.23 -21.60
N GLN A 316 1.44 2.96 -21.86
CA GLN A 316 0.58 2.17 -20.99
C GLN A 316 1.20 2.00 -19.60
N ALA A 317 2.46 1.60 -19.50
CA ALA A 317 3.15 1.42 -18.23
C ALA A 317 3.27 2.73 -17.43
N GLN A 318 3.54 3.85 -18.10
CA GLN A 318 3.56 5.17 -17.45
C GLN A 318 2.18 5.56 -16.93
N TRP A 319 1.12 5.29 -17.68
CA TRP A 319 -0.24 5.54 -17.25
C TRP A 319 -0.63 4.67 -16.04
N SER A 320 -0.32 3.38 -16.08
CA SER A 320 -0.52 2.45 -14.97
C SER A 320 0.23 2.87 -13.70
N ARG A 321 1.44 3.45 -13.82
CA ARG A 321 2.19 4.01 -12.68
C ARG A 321 1.53 5.24 -12.05
N ARG A 322 0.76 6.02 -12.81
CA ARG A 322 0.04 7.21 -12.30
C ARG A 322 -1.31 6.86 -11.65
N LEU A 323 -1.89 5.73 -12.03
CA LEU A 323 -3.22 5.31 -11.60
C LEU A 323 -3.38 5.23 -10.06
N PRO A 324 -2.45 4.66 -9.28
CA PRO A 324 -2.56 4.66 -7.81
C PRO A 324 -2.65 6.07 -7.23
N THR A 325 -1.85 7.01 -7.74
CA THR A 325 -1.86 8.40 -7.26
C THR A 325 -3.18 9.10 -7.59
N LEU A 326 -3.70 8.91 -8.81
CA LEU A 326 -5.01 9.46 -9.20
C LEU A 326 -6.14 8.88 -8.35
N LEU A 327 -6.11 7.58 -8.08
CA LEU A 327 -7.12 6.92 -7.24
C LEU A 327 -7.05 7.39 -5.79
N MET A 328 -5.86 7.43 -5.19
CA MET A 328 -5.69 7.96 -3.83
C MET A 328 -6.17 9.41 -3.72
N SER A 329 -5.90 10.23 -4.74
CA SER A 329 -6.39 11.60 -4.83
C SER A 329 -7.92 11.63 -4.92
N SER A 330 -8.53 10.78 -5.76
CA SER A 330 -9.99 10.68 -5.90
C SER A 330 -10.68 10.23 -4.61
N ILE A 331 -10.08 9.27 -3.88
CA ILE A 331 -10.55 8.82 -2.57
C ILE A 331 -10.52 9.98 -1.57
N GLY A 332 -9.44 10.75 -1.55
CA GLY A 332 -9.32 11.94 -0.70
C GLY A 332 -10.43 12.96 -0.98
N VAL A 333 -10.71 13.26 -2.25
CA VAL A 333 -11.78 14.17 -2.65
C VAL A 333 -13.16 13.63 -2.26
N LEU A 334 -13.43 12.35 -2.52
CA LEU A 334 -14.72 11.72 -2.18
C LEU A 334 -14.96 11.70 -0.66
N LEU A 335 -13.93 11.52 0.17
CA LEU A 335 -14.03 11.63 1.63
C LEU A 335 -14.43 13.04 2.07
N LEU A 336 -13.86 14.08 1.44
CA LEU A 336 -14.22 15.47 1.73
C LEU A 336 -15.67 15.77 1.33
N VAL A 337 -16.11 15.28 0.15
CA VAL A 337 -17.50 15.42 -0.31
C VAL A 337 -18.46 14.66 0.60
N ALA A 338 -18.13 13.43 1.01
CA ALA A 338 -18.91 12.65 1.96
C ALA A 338 -19.06 13.39 3.30
N LEU A 339 -17.98 13.98 3.82
CA LEU A 339 -18.00 14.76 5.05
C LEU A 339 -18.89 16.01 4.92
N TRP A 340 -18.80 16.72 3.79
CA TRP A 340 -19.65 17.87 3.49
C TRP A 340 -21.13 17.49 3.34
N LEU A 341 -21.43 16.39 2.64
CA LEU A 341 -22.79 15.86 2.50
C LEU A 341 -23.36 15.40 3.84
N ALA A 342 -22.58 14.71 4.68
CA ALA A 342 -22.98 14.33 6.03
C ALA A 342 -23.29 15.56 6.90
N TRP A 343 -22.52 16.64 6.73
CA TRP A 343 -22.79 17.92 7.37
C TRP A 343 -24.10 18.57 6.90
N LYS A 344 -24.32 18.63 5.57
CA LYS A 344 -25.54 19.20 4.97
C LYS A 344 -26.80 18.37 5.24
N ALA A 345 -26.69 17.05 5.18
CA ALA A 345 -27.75 16.08 5.50
C ALA A 345 -28.21 16.16 6.96
N GLY A 346 -27.51 16.91 7.80
CA GLY A 346 -27.92 17.12 9.18
C GLY A 346 -27.69 15.92 10.10
N GLU A 347 -27.01 14.88 9.62
CA GLU A 347 -26.42 13.83 10.47
C GLU A 347 -25.48 14.44 11.52
N LEU A 348 -24.90 15.61 11.23
CA LEU A 348 -24.12 16.43 12.16
C LEU A 348 -24.90 17.62 12.78
N ARG A 349 -26.16 17.89 12.36
CA ARG A 349 -26.98 19.06 12.79
C ARG A 349 -27.98 18.78 13.92
N GLN A 350 -28.15 17.55 14.42
CA GLN A 350 -29.13 17.22 15.48
C GLN A 350 -28.89 17.93 16.86
N LEU A 351 -28.06 18.96 16.93
CA LEU A 351 -27.38 19.43 18.14
C LEU A 351 -27.77 20.84 18.61
N ARG A 352 -28.92 21.37 18.15
CA ARG A 352 -29.44 22.68 18.60
C ARG A 352 -29.88 22.65 20.08
N GLY A 353 -29.32 23.53 20.89
CA GLY A 353 -29.41 23.54 22.36
C GLY A 353 -30.42 24.54 22.92
N THR A 354 -30.74 25.61 22.17
CA THR A 354 -31.77 26.59 22.52
C THR A 354 -33.17 25.99 22.50
N ALA A 355 -33.45 25.08 21.57
CA ALA A 355 -34.69 24.30 21.52
C ALA A 355 -34.91 23.40 22.76
N TRP A 356 -33.90 23.22 23.61
CA TRP A 356 -34.03 22.40 24.82
C TRP A 356 -34.65 23.17 26.02
N ARG A 357 -34.65 24.51 25.97
CA ARG A 357 -35.35 25.34 26.97
C ARG A 357 -36.82 25.54 26.66
N ALA A 358 -37.21 25.55 25.39
CA ALA A 358 -38.60 25.73 24.98
C ALA A 358 -39.47 24.60 25.55
N ASP A 359 -40.56 24.96 26.23
CA ASP A 359 -41.53 23.99 26.75
C ASP A 359 -42.37 23.42 25.62
N PRO A 360 -42.40 22.08 25.40
CA PRO A 360 -43.25 21.50 24.37
C PRO A 360 -44.73 21.89 24.57
N ALA A 361 -45.15 22.06 25.84
CA ALA A 361 -46.51 22.43 26.21
C ALA A 361 -46.84 23.91 25.97
N ALA A 362 -45.86 24.82 25.95
CA ALA A 362 -46.08 26.23 25.65
C ALA A 362 -46.17 26.48 24.14
N THR A 363 -45.38 25.76 23.33
CA THR A 363 -45.44 25.85 21.86
C THR A 363 -46.65 25.16 21.24
N ALA A 364 -47.33 24.27 21.96
CA ALA A 364 -48.56 23.64 21.45
C ALA A 364 -49.80 24.54 21.57
N ALA A 365 -49.76 25.54 22.46
CA ALA A 365 -50.88 26.45 22.70
C ALA A 365 -50.89 27.69 21.78
N GLU A 366 -49.80 27.98 21.07
CA GLU A 366 -49.71 29.12 20.15
C GLU A 366 -49.97 28.74 18.68
N ASP A 367 -49.96 27.45 18.33
CA ASP A 367 -50.18 26.95 16.96
C ASP A 367 -51.65 26.50 16.69
N GLU A 368 -52.55 26.63 17.67
CA GLU A 368 -53.98 26.20 17.57
C GLU A 368 -54.99 27.37 17.43
N ASP A 369 -54.53 28.62 17.30
CA ASP A 369 -55.39 29.81 17.33
C ASP A 369 -55.42 30.59 15.99
N ASP A 370 -55.55 29.86 14.87
CA ASP A 370 -55.87 30.44 13.55
C ASP A 370 -56.74 29.47 12.73
N ASP A 371 -58.05 29.41 13.03
CA ASP A 371 -59.12 29.30 12.02
C ASP A 371 -60.55 29.34 12.63
N THR A 372 -61.28 30.41 12.29
CA THR A 372 -62.76 30.55 12.16
C THR A 372 -63.72 30.53 13.39
N ALA A 373 -64.53 31.60 13.46
CA ALA A 373 -65.74 31.78 14.30
C ALA A 373 -67.04 31.57 13.47
N PRO A 374 -68.29 31.78 13.96
CA PRO A 374 -68.88 31.67 15.31
C PRO A 374 -70.23 30.89 15.34
N THR A 375 -70.69 30.36 16.49
CA THR A 375 -72.12 30.39 16.89
C THR A 375 -72.38 29.99 18.34
N GLY A 376 -73.08 30.87 19.09
CA GLY A 376 -74.14 30.49 20.03
C GLY A 376 -73.77 30.26 21.52
N PRO A 377 -74.52 30.82 22.49
CA PRO A 377 -74.03 31.11 23.84
C PRO A 377 -74.37 30.01 24.84
N SER A 378 -73.47 29.71 25.78
CA SER A 378 -73.88 29.12 27.06
C SER A 378 -72.85 29.34 28.15
N ALA A 379 -73.28 30.13 29.14
CA ALA A 379 -72.93 30.14 30.56
C ALA A 379 -71.51 29.77 30.99
N ALA A 380 -70.83 30.78 31.55
CA ALA A 380 -69.73 30.62 32.50
C ALA A 380 -70.17 29.75 33.71
N PRO A 381 -69.20 29.06 34.33
CA PRO A 381 -68.73 29.65 35.59
C PRO A 381 -67.21 29.78 35.64
N THR A 382 -66.82 30.95 36.12
CA THR A 382 -65.52 31.29 36.69
C THR A 382 -65.02 30.19 37.63
N VAL A 383 -63.95 29.49 37.25
CA VAL A 383 -63.04 28.85 38.19
C VAL A 383 -61.65 29.32 37.88
N THR A 384 -61.23 30.33 38.64
CA THR A 384 -59.87 30.81 38.77
C THR A 384 -59.00 29.69 39.35
N ALA A 385 -58.52 28.78 38.51
CA ALA A 385 -57.48 27.84 38.90
C ALA A 385 -56.11 28.51 38.71
N THR A 386 -55.80 29.41 39.65
CA THR A 386 -54.44 29.90 39.88
C THR A 386 -53.57 28.69 40.21
N THR A 387 -52.96 28.07 39.20
CA THR A 387 -51.91 27.08 39.41
C THR A 387 -50.62 27.85 39.67
N THR A 388 -50.51 28.42 40.87
CA THR A 388 -49.24 28.85 41.45
C THR A 388 -48.36 27.62 41.56
N ALA A 389 -47.48 27.41 40.58
CA ALA A 389 -46.31 26.57 40.75
C ALA A 389 -45.56 27.10 42.00
N PRO A 390 -45.24 26.26 42.99
CA PRO A 390 -44.53 26.73 44.17
C PRO A 390 -43.19 27.31 43.74
N ALA A 391 -42.90 28.53 44.19
CA ALA A 391 -41.58 29.12 44.10
C ALA A 391 -40.60 28.20 44.85
N LEU A 392 -39.88 27.37 44.10
CA LEU A 392 -38.88 26.43 44.61
C LEU A 392 -37.84 27.19 45.44
N GLU A 393 -37.74 26.86 46.72
CA GLU A 393 -36.86 27.50 47.69
C GLU A 393 -35.39 27.50 47.20
N ARG A 394 -34.79 28.69 47.13
CA ARG A 394 -33.36 28.87 46.86
C ARG A 394 -32.56 28.21 47.99
N GLY A 395 -31.66 27.29 47.65
CA GLY A 395 -30.75 26.62 48.60
C GLY A 395 -30.90 25.09 48.70
N GLN A 396 -31.97 24.49 48.17
CA GLN A 396 -32.12 23.03 48.17
C GLN A 396 -31.36 22.40 46.99
N VAL A 397 -30.31 21.62 47.29
CA VAL A 397 -29.49 20.94 46.28
C VAL A 397 -30.29 19.83 45.58
N THR A 398 -30.54 19.98 44.28
CA THR A 398 -31.10 18.93 43.42
C THR A 398 -29.99 18.15 42.72
N MET A 399 -30.22 16.85 42.46
CA MET A 399 -29.25 15.99 41.79
C MET A 399 -29.92 15.04 40.80
N VAL A 400 -29.33 14.90 39.61
CA VAL A 400 -29.74 13.95 38.57
C VAL A 400 -28.60 12.97 38.31
N LYS A 401 -28.96 11.69 38.20
CA LYS A 401 -28.02 10.58 37.94
C LYS A 401 -28.17 10.09 36.51
N ALA A 402 -27.06 9.62 35.92
CA ALA A 402 -27.10 8.98 34.61
C ALA A 402 -27.96 7.70 34.63
N LEU A 403 -28.66 7.44 33.52
CA LEU A 403 -29.53 6.28 33.36
C LEU A 403 -28.70 4.97 33.41
N PRO A 404 -29.08 4.01 34.27
CA PRO A 404 -28.37 2.74 34.39
C PRO A 404 -28.43 1.97 33.06
N GLY A 405 -27.27 1.54 32.56
CA GLY A 405 -27.17 0.75 31.34
C GLY A 405 -27.22 1.55 30.03
N SER A 406 -27.29 2.88 30.07
CA SER A 406 -27.27 3.77 28.89
C SER A 406 -26.08 3.55 27.95
N THR A 407 -24.98 2.98 28.44
CA THR A 407 -23.79 2.66 27.62
C THR A 407 -23.61 1.17 27.31
N ARG A 408 -24.51 0.28 27.79
CA ARG A 408 -24.38 -1.19 27.71
C ARG A 408 -24.28 -1.70 26.28
N THR A 409 -25.17 -1.26 25.39
CA THR A 409 -25.19 -1.68 23.97
C THR A 409 -23.92 -1.27 23.24
N ARG A 410 -23.37 -0.09 23.55
CA ARG A 410 -22.15 0.43 22.92
C ARG A 410 -20.89 -0.27 23.42
N ARG A 411 -20.83 -0.58 24.71
CA ARG A 411 -19.76 -1.43 25.25
C ARG A 411 -19.75 -2.81 24.59
N ARG A 412 -20.93 -3.38 24.30
CA ARG A 412 -21.05 -4.63 23.52
C ARG A 412 -20.61 -4.46 22.08
N MET A 413 -21.03 -3.41 21.38
CA MET A 413 -20.56 -3.13 20.01
C MET A 413 -19.04 -2.93 19.92
N LEU A 414 -18.43 -2.23 20.88
CA LEU A 414 -16.98 -2.09 20.95
C LEU A 414 -16.28 -3.44 21.15
N LEU A 415 -16.83 -4.33 21.99
CA LEU A 415 -16.30 -5.69 22.15
C LEU A 415 -16.39 -6.50 20.85
N VAL A 416 -17.50 -6.40 20.13
CA VAL A 416 -17.66 -7.06 18.82
C VAL A 416 -16.65 -6.48 17.81
N THR A 417 -16.49 -5.16 17.78
CA THR A 417 -15.52 -4.49 16.89
C THR A 417 -14.10 -4.91 17.22
N ASP A 418 -13.72 -4.94 18.50
CA ASP A 418 -12.40 -5.40 18.96
C ASP A 418 -12.17 -6.86 18.55
N ALA A 419 -13.19 -7.73 18.64
CA ALA A 419 -13.11 -9.13 18.23
C ALA A 419 -12.89 -9.28 16.72
N VAL A 420 -13.61 -8.48 15.91
CA VAL A 420 -13.43 -8.46 14.44
C VAL A 420 -12.03 -7.96 14.07
N VAL A 421 -11.55 -6.90 14.72
CA VAL A 421 -10.20 -6.37 14.50
C VAL A 421 -9.15 -7.40 14.88
N LEU A 422 -9.31 -8.10 16.00
CA LEU A 422 -8.42 -9.19 16.41
C LEU A 422 -8.41 -10.35 15.40
N LEU A 423 -9.56 -10.74 14.86
CA LEU A 423 -9.66 -11.75 13.81
C LEU A 423 -8.95 -11.30 12.52
N ALA A 424 -9.13 -10.04 12.11
CA ALA A 424 -8.47 -9.49 10.93
C ALA A 424 -6.95 -9.41 11.11
N ILE A 425 -6.47 -8.98 12.27
CA ILE A 425 -5.04 -8.97 12.62
C ILE A 425 -4.50 -10.41 12.62
N GLY A 426 -5.21 -11.35 13.23
CA GLY A 426 -4.82 -12.76 13.26
C GLY A 426 -4.68 -13.36 11.86
N ALA A 427 -5.64 -13.08 10.97
CA ALA A 427 -5.58 -13.49 9.57
C ALA A 427 -4.41 -12.84 8.82
N LEU A 428 -4.16 -11.55 9.03
CA LEU A 428 -3.08 -10.81 8.38
C LEU A 428 -1.71 -11.29 8.86
N VAL A 429 -1.56 -11.53 10.17
CA VAL A 429 -0.35 -12.13 10.75
C VAL A 429 -0.16 -13.54 10.21
N TYR A 430 -1.19 -14.39 10.19
CA TYR A 430 -1.10 -15.74 9.63
C TYR A 430 -0.65 -15.75 8.16
N TRP A 431 -1.17 -14.83 7.35
CA TRP A 431 -0.79 -14.69 5.93
C TRP A 431 0.60 -14.07 5.72
N ALA A 432 1.00 -13.12 6.56
CA ALA A 432 2.31 -12.46 6.48
C ALA A 432 3.43 -13.26 7.15
N TRP A 433 3.10 -14.18 8.07
CA TRP A 433 4.08 -14.96 8.84
C TRP A 433 5.07 -15.73 7.94
N PRO A 434 4.64 -16.43 6.88
CA PRO A 434 5.57 -17.11 5.98
C PRO A 434 6.51 -16.14 5.26
N GLN A 435 6.06 -14.92 4.95
CA GLN A 435 6.85 -13.92 4.23
C GLN A 435 8.04 -13.43 5.06
N PHE A 436 7.89 -13.30 6.39
CA PHE A 436 8.98 -12.86 7.27
C PHE A 436 10.07 -13.93 7.52
N TYR A 437 9.74 -15.21 7.36
CA TYR A 437 10.69 -16.31 7.49
C TYR A 437 11.33 -16.74 6.16
N GLN A 438 10.70 -16.39 5.04
CA GLN A 438 11.17 -16.77 3.69
C GLN A 438 11.95 -15.66 2.99
N HIS A 439 11.92 -14.42 3.49
CA HIS A 439 12.59 -13.27 2.87
C HIS A 439 13.57 -12.58 3.82
N ASP A 440 14.71 -12.17 3.27
CA ASP A 440 15.68 -11.33 3.94
C ASP A 440 15.10 -9.91 4.11
N CYS A 441 15.17 -9.34 5.32
CA CYS A 441 14.71 -7.96 5.58
C CYS A 441 15.63 -6.89 4.98
N ALA A 442 16.84 -7.29 4.61
CA ALA A 442 17.79 -6.52 3.83
C ALA A 442 18.75 -7.51 3.14
N PRO A 443 19.38 -7.18 2.00
CA PRO A 443 20.22 -8.12 1.25
C PRO A 443 21.24 -8.84 2.15
N GLY A 444 21.11 -10.18 2.29
CA GLY A 444 22.01 -11.01 3.09
C GLY A 444 21.86 -10.90 4.61
N LYS A 445 20.82 -10.24 5.11
CA LYS A 445 20.47 -10.18 6.53
C LYS A 445 19.09 -10.77 6.75
N ALA A 446 19.05 -11.92 7.42
CA ALA A 446 17.81 -12.49 7.93
C ALA A 446 17.05 -11.44 8.73
N CYS A 447 15.73 -11.42 8.60
CA CYS A 447 14.87 -10.62 9.45
C CYS A 447 15.19 -10.91 10.91
N ALA A 448 15.37 -9.86 11.71
CA ALA A 448 15.64 -10.04 13.11
C ALA A 448 14.45 -10.82 13.73
N PRO A 449 14.70 -11.85 14.55
CA PRO A 449 13.65 -12.75 15.01
C PRO A 449 12.58 -12.02 15.82
N TRP A 450 12.89 -10.85 16.38
CA TRP A 450 11.95 -9.99 17.11
C TRP A 450 10.96 -9.22 16.21
N MET A 451 11.25 -9.06 14.92
CA MET A 451 10.48 -8.19 14.00
C MET A 451 9.02 -8.64 13.78
N PRO A 452 8.70 -9.93 13.53
CA PRO A 452 7.30 -10.36 13.47
C PRO A 452 6.55 -10.12 14.78
N TYR A 453 7.23 -10.24 15.93
CA TYR A 453 6.64 -9.92 17.23
C TYR A 453 6.40 -8.41 17.41
N ALA A 454 7.28 -7.56 16.88
CA ALA A 454 7.10 -6.11 16.86
C ALA A 454 5.92 -5.68 15.97
N PHE A 455 5.77 -6.28 14.79
CA PHE A 455 4.60 -6.01 13.94
C PHE A 455 3.30 -6.49 14.59
N ALA A 456 3.30 -7.66 15.22
CA ALA A 456 2.14 -8.14 15.98
C ALA A 456 1.79 -7.21 17.14
N THR A 457 2.78 -6.69 17.88
CA THR A 457 2.54 -5.73 18.96
C THR A 457 2.05 -4.37 18.45
N LEU A 458 2.61 -3.86 17.35
CA LEU A 458 2.12 -2.65 16.69
C LEU A 458 0.68 -2.80 16.21
N ALA A 459 0.32 -3.98 15.68
CA ALA A 459 -1.05 -4.26 15.24
C ALA A 459 -2.06 -4.27 16.41
N LEU A 460 -1.61 -4.52 17.65
CA LEU A 460 -2.44 -4.48 18.86
C LEU A 460 -2.61 -3.07 19.45
N LEU A 461 -1.82 -2.08 19.04
CA LEU A 461 -1.95 -0.69 19.51
C LEU A 461 -3.37 -0.09 19.41
N PRO A 462 -4.19 -0.37 18.38
CA PRO A 462 -5.56 0.14 18.28
C PRO A 462 -6.49 -0.36 19.39
N LEU A 463 -6.14 -1.44 20.11
CA LEU A 463 -6.95 -1.95 21.23
C LEU A 463 -6.77 -1.11 22.50
N ILE A 464 -5.64 -0.44 22.66
CA ILE A 464 -5.36 0.45 23.81
C ILE A 464 -6.39 1.60 23.91
N PRO A 465 -6.65 2.39 22.85
CA PRO A 465 -7.69 3.41 22.91
C PRO A 465 -9.08 2.80 23.07
N SER A 466 -9.36 1.61 22.54
CA SER A 466 -10.65 0.92 22.76
C SER A 466 -10.88 0.59 24.24
N ILE A 467 -9.87 0.08 24.95
CA ILE A 467 -9.95 -0.16 26.41
C ILE A 467 -10.19 1.16 27.15
N ALA A 468 -9.47 2.22 26.77
CA ALA A 468 -9.66 3.54 27.36
C ALA A 468 -11.08 4.08 27.12
N VAL A 469 -11.63 3.91 25.92
CA VAL A 469 -13.01 4.28 25.57
C VAL A 469 -14.01 3.46 26.37
N ARG A 470 -13.83 2.14 26.50
CA ARG A 470 -14.71 1.28 27.33
C ARG A 470 -14.71 1.70 28.81
N ARG A 471 -13.54 2.01 29.36
CA ARG A 471 -13.42 2.56 30.74
C ARG A 471 -14.12 3.91 30.87
N ARG A 472 -13.97 4.80 29.88
CA ARG A 472 -14.69 6.08 29.84
C ARG A 472 -16.20 5.87 29.77
N LEU A 473 -16.70 5.01 28.89
CA LEU A 473 -18.13 4.69 28.78
C LEU A 473 -18.70 4.18 30.11
N LYS A 474 -17.98 3.29 30.80
CA LYS A 474 -18.38 2.85 32.15
C LYS A 474 -18.40 4.01 33.16
N ALA A 475 -17.46 4.95 33.07
CA ALA A 475 -17.46 6.13 33.93
C ALA A 475 -18.60 7.11 33.61
N LEU A 476 -19.20 7.04 32.42
CA LEU A 476 -20.39 7.86 32.10
C LEU A 476 -21.64 7.39 32.86
N GLU A 477 -21.70 6.12 33.25
CA GLU A 477 -22.82 5.58 34.05
C GLU A 477 -22.79 6.07 35.51
N SER A 478 -21.66 6.62 35.98
CA SER A 478 -21.54 7.18 37.32
C SER A 478 -21.67 8.69 37.36
N ILE A 479 -22.12 9.32 36.27
CA ILE A 479 -22.26 10.77 36.24
C ILE A 479 -23.39 11.20 37.18
N ARG A 480 -23.08 12.20 38.00
CA ARG A 480 -24.04 12.91 38.84
C ARG A 480 -23.88 14.40 38.57
N ILE A 481 -24.98 15.08 38.29
CA ILE A 481 -25.03 16.53 38.11
C ILE A 481 -25.96 17.06 39.19
N GLY A 482 -25.54 18.09 39.92
CA GLY A 482 -26.35 18.75 40.91
C GLY A 482 -26.19 20.27 40.88
N THR A 483 -27.17 20.96 41.45
CA THR A 483 -27.17 22.41 41.57
C THR A 483 -27.93 22.86 42.81
N ASP A 484 -27.49 23.96 43.40
CA ASP A 484 -28.18 24.71 44.47
C ASP A 484 -28.97 25.93 43.93
N GLY A 485 -28.93 26.16 42.60
CA GLY A 485 -29.51 27.32 41.93
C GLY A 485 -28.51 28.43 41.58
N GLU A 486 -27.29 28.40 42.13
CA GLU A 486 -26.23 29.37 41.85
C GLU A 486 -24.99 28.72 41.21
N GLN A 487 -24.65 27.50 41.65
CA GLN A 487 -23.51 26.74 41.19
C GLN A 487 -23.93 25.42 40.57
N VAL A 488 -23.08 24.92 39.68
CA VAL A 488 -23.24 23.59 39.08
C VAL A 488 -22.10 22.71 39.54
N GLN A 489 -22.47 21.55 40.08
CA GLN A 489 -21.54 20.51 40.50
C GLN A 489 -21.76 19.28 39.63
N ALA A 490 -20.68 18.73 39.07
CA ALA A 490 -20.74 17.51 38.30
C ALA A 490 -19.63 16.56 38.70
N ARG A 491 -19.98 15.28 38.90
CA ARG A 491 -19.02 14.20 39.15
C ARG A 491 -19.04 13.24 37.98
N VAL A 492 -17.90 13.01 37.34
CA VAL A 492 -17.72 12.04 36.24
C VAL A 492 -16.64 11.05 36.66
N GLY A 493 -17.05 9.84 37.09
CA GLY A 493 -16.14 8.88 37.70
C GLY A 493 -15.44 9.44 38.95
N LYS A 494 -14.11 9.62 38.87
CA LYS A 494 -13.29 10.19 39.96
C LYS A 494 -13.14 11.71 39.89
N LYS A 495 -13.51 12.33 38.77
CA LYS A 495 -13.33 13.77 38.56
C LYS A 495 -14.54 14.53 39.10
N HIS A 496 -14.28 15.61 39.81
CA HIS A 496 -15.27 16.54 40.33
C HIS A 496 -15.08 17.88 39.64
N TYR A 497 -16.17 18.46 39.17
CA TYR A 497 -16.22 19.76 38.51
C TYR A 497 -17.21 20.62 39.28
N GLN A 498 -16.84 21.87 39.53
CA GLN A 498 -17.70 22.85 40.20
C GLN A 498 -17.41 24.22 39.60
N ALA A 499 -18.46 24.94 39.23
CA ALA A 499 -18.34 26.34 38.82
C ALA A 499 -19.66 27.11 39.08
N PRO A 500 -19.57 28.44 39.23
CA PRO A 500 -20.72 29.33 39.14
C PRO A 500 -21.49 29.13 37.83
N ALA A 501 -22.82 29.18 37.87
CA ALA A 501 -23.65 28.82 36.73
C ALA A 501 -23.50 29.76 35.51
N ASP A 502 -23.16 31.03 35.73
CA ASP A 502 -22.82 32.00 34.68
C ASP A 502 -21.54 31.60 33.91
N GLN A 503 -20.64 30.87 34.56
CA GLN A 503 -19.42 30.33 33.94
C GLN A 503 -19.65 28.99 33.24
N VAL A 504 -20.82 28.37 33.39
CA VAL A 504 -21.16 27.11 32.74
C VAL A 504 -21.79 27.35 31.37
N THR A 505 -21.43 26.52 30.40
CA THR A 505 -22.07 26.52 29.08
C THR A 505 -22.71 25.16 28.84
N CYS A 506 -24.02 25.13 28.70
CA CYS A 506 -24.78 23.94 28.35
C CYS A 506 -25.03 23.90 26.84
N THR A 507 -24.78 22.73 26.27
CA THR A 507 -25.16 22.37 24.91
C THR A 507 -26.04 21.13 25.00
N ARG A 508 -26.78 20.80 23.94
CA ARG A 508 -27.59 19.57 23.91
C ARG A 508 -26.78 18.28 24.15
N GLN A 509 -25.47 18.29 23.85
CA GLN A 509 -24.61 17.12 24.00
C GLN A 509 -23.82 17.09 25.29
N GLN A 510 -23.48 18.24 25.85
CA GLN A 510 -22.50 18.35 26.92
C GLN A 510 -22.67 19.65 27.71
N LEU A 511 -22.30 19.56 28.98
CA LEU A 511 -22.12 20.66 29.90
C LEU A 511 -20.62 20.98 30.00
N LEU A 512 -20.24 22.22 29.72
CA LEU A 512 -18.88 22.72 29.77
C LEU A 512 -18.67 23.48 31.09
N ILE A 513 -17.72 23.01 31.91
CA ILE A 513 -17.36 23.57 33.22
C ILE A 513 -15.84 23.82 33.23
N GLY A 514 -15.42 25.04 32.90
CA GLY A 514 -14.01 25.41 32.75
C GLY A 514 -13.35 24.68 31.57
N LEU A 515 -12.42 23.76 31.85
CA LEU A 515 -11.85 22.83 30.84
C LEU A 515 -12.51 21.45 30.88
N GLY A 516 -13.42 21.22 31.83
CA GLY A 516 -14.15 19.98 32.00
C GLY A 516 -15.32 19.88 31.04
N THR A 517 -15.51 18.69 30.47
CA THR A 517 -16.65 18.36 29.62
C THR A 517 -17.45 17.22 30.25
N VAL A 518 -18.73 17.46 30.50
CA VAL A 518 -19.65 16.47 31.05
C VAL A 518 -20.69 16.14 29.98
N PRO A 519 -20.65 14.94 29.38
CA PRO A 519 -21.59 14.60 28.32
C PRO A 519 -22.99 14.38 28.89
N LEU A 520 -23.99 15.01 28.26
CA LEU A 520 -25.42 14.87 28.54
C LEU A 520 -26.08 13.87 27.57
N ARG A 521 -25.52 13.76 26.36
CA ARG A 521 -25.89 12.77 25.35
C ARG A 521 -24.65 12.12 24.78
N LEU A 522 -24.81 10.87 24.34
CA LEU A 522 -23.77 10.13 23.62
C LEU A 522 -24.33 9.76 22.25
N ASN A 523 -23.72 10.19 21.14
CA ASN A 523 -24.23 10.04 19.76
C ASN A 523 -25.76 10.22 19.63
N GLY A 524 -26.30 11.29 20.21
CA GLY A 524 -27.74 11.61 20.14
C GLY A 524 -28.65 10.94 21.18
N GLN A 525 -28.21 9.89 21.87
CA GLN A 525 -28.99 9.22 22.93
C GLN A 525 -28.79 9.90 24.29
N ALA A 526 -29.88 10.06 25.06
CA ALA A 526 -29.88 10.65 26.38
C ALA A 526 -29.10 9.80 27.40
N LEU A 527 -28.17 10.42 28.14
CA LEU A 527 -27.50 9.77 29.27
C LEU A 527 -28.26 9.97 30.58
N PHE A 528 -29.20 10.92 30.62
CA PHE A 528 -30.03 11.25 31.76
C PHE A 528 -31.50 11.20 31.33
N ASP A 529 -32.39 11.07 32.31
CA ASP A 529 -33.79 11.40 32.10
C ASP A 529 -33.89 12.90 31.74
N GLU A 530 -34.38 13.20 30.54
CA GLU A 530 -34.36 14.55 29.98
C GLU A 530 -35.33 15.48 30.70
N GLU A 531 -36.45 14.97 31.20
CA GLU A 531 -37.42 15.74 31.97
C GLU A 531 -36.85 16.07 33.34
N ALA A 532 -36.27 15.07 34.01
CA ALA A 532 -35.63 15.28 35.31
C ALA A 532 -34.42 16.22 35.21
N LEU A 533 -33.60 16.11 34.15
CA LEU A 533 -32.47 17.00 33.92
C LEU A 533 -32.93 18.44 33.64
N ARG A 534 -33.98 18.60 32.85
CA ARG A 534 -34.54 19.91 32.52
C ARG A 534 -35.15 20.59 33.74
N HIS A 535 -36.03 19.90 34.45
CA HIS A 535 -36.70 20.43 35.64
C HIS A 535 -35.73 20.70 36.79
N ASN A 536 -34.86 19.74 37.12
CA ASN A 536 -34.04 19.82 38.34
C ASN A 536 -32.72 20.58 38.17
N ILE A 537 -32.22 20.75 36.94
CA ILE A 537 -30.94 21.43 36.68
C ILE A 537 -31.13 22.65 35.77
N ILE A 538 -31.67 22.47 34.56
CA ILE A 538 -31.67 23.52 33.54
C ILE A 538 -32.59 24.70 33.92
N ASN A 539 -33.81 24.42 34.36
CA ASN A 539 -34.80 25.45 34.70
C ASN A 539 -34.41 26.23 35.96
N ARG A 540 -33.61 25.63 36.85
CA ARG A 540 -33.08 26.29 38.05
C ARG A 540 -31.90 27.23 37.78
N LEU A 541 -31.37 27.24 36.55
CA LEU A 541 -30.15 27.95 36.18
C LEU A 541 -30.36 28.86 34.96
N PRO A 542 -31.19 29.92 35.07
CA PRO A 542 -31.40 30.87 33.98
C PRO A 542 -30.11 31.54 33.49
N GLN A 543 -29.15 31.77 34.39
CA GLN A 543 -27.84 32.39 34.14
C GLN A 543 -26.87 31.52 33.32
N MET A 544 -27.18 30.24 33.11
CA MET A 544 -26.33 29.34 32.34
C MET A 544 -26.38 29.66 30.84
N HIS A 545 -25.24 29.65 30.16
CA HIS A 545 -25.21 29.93 28.73
C HIS A 545 -25.64 28.71 27.92
N MET A 546 -26.60 28.88 27.02
CA MET A 546 -27.02 27.85 26.07
C MET A 546 -26.34 28.05 24.73
N ALA A 547 -25.77 26.99 24.15
CA ALA A 547 -25.20 27.03 22.80
C ALA A 547 -25.79 25.94 21.89
N ASP A 548 -25.93 26.31 20.61
CA ASP A 548 -26.69 25.55 19.61
C ASP A 548 -25.94 24.46 18.85
N SER A 549 -24.64 24.29 19.11
CA SER A 549 -23.89 23.20 18.53
C SER A 549 -22.53 23.09 19.21
N PRO A 550 -21.97 21.87 19.37
CA PRO A 550 -20.56 21.71 19.73
C PRO A 550 -19.61 22.25 18.65
N TRP A 551 -20.08 22.44 17.41
CA TRP A 551 -19.31 23.02 16.29
C TRP A 551 -19.57 24.52 16.08
N HIS A 552 -20.53 25.11 16.80
CA HIS A 552 -20.54 26.56 16.95
C HIS A 552 -19.23 26.92 17.65
N PRO A 553 -18.60 28.09 17.41
CA PRO A 553 -17.43 28.54 18.17
C PRO A 553 -17.60 28.49 19.71
N GLY A 554 -18.78 28.17 20.25
CA GLY A 554 -19.07 28.00 21.67
C GLY A 554 -18.04 27.20 22.48
N TRP A 555 -17.47 26.10 21.99
CA TRP A 555 -16.44 25.37 22.75
C TRP A 555 -15.06 26.08 22.76
N LEU A 556 -14.62 26.60 21.60
CA LEU A 556 -13.41 27.41 21.50
C LEU A 556 -13.55 28.73 22.27
N VAL A 557 -14.72 29.36 22.20
CA VAL A 557 -15.09 30.58 22.93
C VAL A 557 -15.18 30.29 24.42
N HIS A 558 -15.74 29.16 24.84
CA HIS A 558 -15.75 28.75 26.24
C HIS A 558 -14.33 28.53 26.75
N TYR A 559 -13.48 27.77 26.04
CA TYR A 559 -12.08 27.58 26.44
C TYR A 559 -11.27 28.89 26.42
N TRP A 560 -11.54 29.78 25.46
CA TRP A 560 -10.89 31.08 25.37
C TRP A 560 -11.29 32.03 26.51
N LYS A 561 -12.59 32.10 26.84
CA LYS A 561 -13.15 33.02 27.84
C LYS A 561 -13.09 32.47 29.27
N ARG A 562 -13.22 31.16 29.46
CA ARG A 562 -13.46 30.50 30.76
C ARG A 562 -12.48 29.37 31.09
N GLY A 563 -11.65 28.94 30.14
CA GLY A 563 -10.63 27.90 30.36
C GLY A 563 -9.30 28.40 30.94
N GLY A 564 -9.20 29.70 31.26
CA GLY A 564 -7.95 30.33 31.71
C GLY A 564 -6.83 30.28 30.66
N TRP A 565 -5.58 30.39 31.10
CA TRP A 565 -4.41 30.36 30.20
C TRP A 565 -4.27 29.04 29.42
N ARG A 566 -4.61 27.92 30.07
CA ARG A 566 -4.57 26.58 29.46
C ARG A 566 -5.59 26.45 28.32
N GLY A 567 -6.79 26.99 28.49
CA GLY A 567 -7.80 27.02 27.44
C GLY A 567 -7.34 27.80 26.21
N ARG A 568 -6.73 28.97 26.42
CA ARG A 568 -6.16 29.78 25.31
C ARG A 568 -5.04 29.06 24.57
N ALA A 569 -4.14 28.39 25.30
CA ALA A 569 -3.06 27.61 24.69
C ALA A 569 -3.57 26.47 23.79
N ILE A 570 -4.64 25.76 24.20
CA ILE A 570 -5.27 24.69 23.41
C ILE A 570 -5.84 25.25 22.10
N VAL A 571 -6.54 26.38 22.15
CA VAL A 571 -7.14 27.02 20.97
C VAL A 571 -6.05 27.43 19.96
N ILE A 572 -4.96 28.04 20.44
CA ILE A 572 -3.83 28.45 19.60
C ILE A 572 -3.13 27.23 18.97
N GLY A 573 -2.85 26.19 19.76
CA GLY A 573 -2.20 24.97 19.27
C GLY A 573 -3.00 24.24 18.19
N MET A 574 -4.32 24.17 18.32
CA MET A 574 -5.18 23.59 17.27
C MET A 574 -5.14 24.39 15.97
N GLY A 575 -5.11 25.73 16.06
CA GLY A 575 -4.98 26.60 14.89
C GLY A 575 -3.66 26.35 14.14
N ALA A 576 -2.55 26.27 14.88
CA ALA A 576 -1.23 25.99 14.31
C ALA A 576 -1.16 24.62 13.62
N LEU A 577 -1.74 23.58 14.23
CA LEU A 577 -1.76 22.23 13.65
C LEU A 577 -2.56 22.16 12.35
N CYS A 578 -3.70 22.85 12.28
CA CYS A 578 -4.49 22.93 11.05
C CYS A 578 -3.73 23.66 9.93
N GLY A 579 -3.05 24.76 10.26
CA GLY A 579 -2.21 25.49 9.29
C GLY A 579 -1.07 24.64 8.75
N LEU A 580 -0.41 23.85 9.61
CA LEU A 580 0.67 22.95 9.21
C LEU A 580 0.18 21.82 8.30
N TRP A 581 -1.00 21.27 8.58
CA TRP A 581 -1.62 20.21 7.77
C TRP A 581 -2.05 20.72 6.39
N LEU A 582 -2.60 21.94 6.31
CA LEU A 582 -2.89 22.62 5.04
C LEU A 582 -1.62 22.89 4.21
N GLY A 583 -0.53 23.29 4.86
CA GLY A 583 0.76 23.51 4.19
C GLY A 583 1.39 22.23 3.62
N LEU A 584 1.20 21.09 4.28
CA LEU A 584 1.65 19.77 3.81
C LEU A 584 0.83 19.24 2.63
N MET A 585 -0.46 19.59 2.54
CA MET A 585 -1.35 19.21 1.44
C MET A 585 -1.09 20.02 0.15
N LEU A 586 -0.52 21.22 0.28
CA LEU A 586 -0.25 22.14 -0.84
C LEU A 586 1.17 22.01 -1.42
N ARG A 587 1.97 21.06 -0.92
CA ARG A 587 3.31 20.71 -1.41
C ARG A 587 3.28 19.30 -1.97
#